data_AF-W4Q1V2-F1
#
_entry.id   AF-W4Q1V2-F1
#
_cell.length_a   1.000
_cell.length_b   1.000
_cell.length_c   1.000
_cell.angle_alpha   90.00
_cell.angle_beta   90.00
_cell.angle_gamma   90.00
#
_symmetry.space_group_name_H-M   'P 1'
#
loop_
_entity.id
_entity.type
_entity.pdbx_description
1 polymer ?
#
loop_
_entity_poly.entity_id
_entity_poly.type
_entity_poly.pdbx_seq_one_letter_code
_entity_poly.pdbx_strand_id
1 'polypeptide(L)'
;MDQLSLWLAQNPFSNILMLIFGLLIVGIPFLLLHYLFKKKYDSNLSALITGTIILPVLFIASLFLNENPPYLLFAIGGVFLLGLFYKTRKNLNHTNSD
;
A
#
# COMPACT_ATOMS: atom_id res chain seq x y z
N MET A 1 -19.23 7.48 24.78
CA MET A 1 -17.86 6.99 24.49
C MET A 1 -17.08 8.15 23.83
N ASP A 2 -17.12 9.36 24.40
CA ASP A 2 -16.95 10.59 23.58
C ASP A 2 -16.17 11.72 24.25
N GLN A 3 -15.25 11.41 25.16
CA GLN A 3 -14.27 12.42 25.63
C GLN A 3 -12.88 12.15 25.03
N LEU A 4 -12.50 10.89 24.88
CA LEU A 4 -11.19 10.52 24.33
C LEU A 4 -11.12 10.82 22.82
N SER A 5 -12.18 10.49 22.09
CA SER A 5 -12.35 10.79 20.65
C SER A 5 -12.44 12.29 20.37
N LEU A 6 -13.09 13.05 21.25
CA LEU A 6 -13.19 14.51 21.17
C LEU A 6 -11.86 15.21 21.52
N TRP A 7 -11.14 14.69 22.52
CA TRP A 7 -9.81 15.18 22.90
C TRP A 7 -8.74 14.85 21.85
N LEU A 8 -8.83 13.67 21.22
CA LEU A 8 -8.02 13.34 20.05
C LEU A 8 -8.37 14.30 18.91
N ALA A 9 -9.63 14.45 18.51
CA ALA A 9 -10.01 15.31 17.39
C ALA A 9 -9.60 16.80 17.52
N GLN A 10 -9.51 17.33 18.75
CA GLN A 10 -9.12 18.73 18.99
C GLN A 10 -7.61 18.98 19.03
N ASN A 11 -6.79 17.95 19.21
CA ASN A 11 -5.34 18.10 19.25
C ASN A 11 -4.73 17.85 17.86
N PRO A 12 -4.05 18.82 17.23
CA PRO A 12 -3.39 18.59 15.93
C PRO A 12 -2.33 17.48 15.98
N PHE A 13 -1.82 17.18 17.17
CA PHE A 13 -0.92 16.06 17.44
C PHE A 13 -1.56 14.69 17.18
N SER A 14 -2.88 14.54 17.39
CA SER A 14 -3.57 13.26 17.19
C SER A 14 -3.61 12.86 15.71
N ASN A 15 -3.87 13.82 14.81
CA ASN A 15 -3.91 13.57 13.36
C ASN A 15 -2.55 13.11 12.84
N ILE A 16 -1.46 13.70 13.35
CA ILE A 16 -0.09 13.31 13.03
C ILE A 16 0.19 11.90 13.55
N LEU A 17 -0.15 11.60 14.80
CA LEU A 17 -0.01 10.26 15.38
C LEU A 17 -0.80 9.22 14.58
N MET A 18 -2.04 9.53 14.19
CA MET A 18 -2.90 8.65 13.42
C MET A 18 -2.34 8.38 12.02
N LEU A 19 -1.75 9.40 11.36
CA LEU A 19 -1.00 9.26 10.12
C LEU A 19 0.22 8.35 10.29
N ILE A 20 1.01 8.55 11.35
CA ILE A 20 2.19 7.73 11.66
C ILE A 20 1.78 6.28 11.90
N PHE A 21 0.74 6.03 12.69
CA PHE A 21 0.23 4.68 12.93
C PHE A 21 -0.27 4.03 11.64
N GLY A 22 -0.99 4.75 10.80
CA GLY A 22 -1.39 4.27 9.47
C GLY A 22 -0.17 3.88 8.62
N LEU A 23 0.87 4.71 8.62
CA LEU A 23 2.12 4.45 7.89
C LEU A 23 2.86 3.22 8.44
N LEU A 24 2.87 3.02 9.76
CA LEU A 24 3.52 1.86 10.37
C LEU A 24 2.76 0.56 10.10
N ILE A 25 1.43 0.58 10.29
CA ILE A 25 0.58 -0.60 10.09
C ILE A 25 0.60 -1.08 8.64
N VAL A 26 0.75 -0.17 7.68
CA VAL A 26 0.74 -0.50 6.25
C VAL A 26 2.15 -0.63 5.67
N GLY A 27 3.03 0.31 6.03
CA GLY A 27 4.38 0.39 5.50
C GLY A 27 5.29 -0.73 5.99
N ILE A 28 5.17 -1.16 7.25
CA ILE A 28 5.99 -2.26 7.78
C ILE A 28 5.69 -3.59 7.06
N PRO A 29 4.42 -4.04 6.94
CA PRO A 29 4.12 -5.24 6.17
C PRO A 29 4.55 -5.13 4.71
N PHE A 30 4.38 -3.95 4.09
CA PHE A 30 4.82 -3.72 2.72
C PHE A 30 6.33 -3.89 2.56
N LEU A 31 7.13 -3.24 3.41
CA LEU A 31 8.57 -3.37 3.41
C LEU A 31 9.02 -4.81 3.66
N LEU A 32 8.38 -5.50 4.60
CA LEU A 32 8.71 -6.88 4.96
C LEU A 32 8.43 -7.85 3.81
N LEU A 33 7.23 -7.79 3.22
CA LEU A 33 6.86 -8.58 2.05
C LEU A 33 7.77 -8.27 0.85
N HIS A 34 8.01 -6.99 0.57
CA HIS A 34 8.89 -6.58 -0.52
C HIS A 34 10.31 -7.11 -0.33
N TYR A 35 10.86 -7.03 0.88
CA TYR A 35 12.18 -7.55 1.22
C TYR A 35 12.25 -9.07 1.03
N LEU A 36 11.22 -9.81 1.47
CA LEU A 36 11.15 -11.26 1.28
C LEU A 36 11.11 -11.64 -0.20
N PHE A 37 10.27 -10.98 -1.00
CA PHE A 37 10.15 -11.27 -2.43
C PHE A 37 11.37 -10.80 -3.25
N LYS A 38 12.04 -9.73 -2.83
CA LYS A 38 13.25 -9.23 -3.49
C LYS A 38 14.41 -10.25 -3.44
N LYS A 39 14.41 -11.18 -2.48
CA LYS A 39 15.38 -12.28 -2.46
C LYS A 39 15.21 -13.27 -3.61
N LYS A 40 14.02 -13.36 -4.20
CA LYS A 40 13.66 -14.35 -5.23
C LYS A 40 13.34 -13.73 -6.59
N TYR A 41 12.92 -12.47 -6.62
CA TYR A 41 12.42 -11.80 -7.82
C TYR A 41 13.06 -10.42 -8.02
N ASP A 42 13.03 -9.93 -9.25
CA ASP A 42 13.44 -8.57 -9.59
C ASP A 42 12.70 -7.51 -8.78
N SER A 43 13.35 -6.36 -8.56
CA SER A 43 12.79 -5.25 -7.78
C SER A 43 11.38 -4.85 -8.23
N ASN A 44 11.15 -4.75 -9.55
CA ASN A 44 9.84 -4.37 -10.11
C ASN A 44 8.78 -5.46 -9.86
N LEU A 45 9.16 -6.73 -10.01
CA LEU A 45 8.27 -7.88 -9.90
C LEU A 45 7.92 -8.14 -8.42
N SER A 46 8.88 -7.97 -7.51
CA SER A 46 8.67 -7.97 -6.07
C SER A 46 7.71 -6.86 -5.62
N ALA A 47 7.90 -5.63 -6.11
CA ALA A 47 7.01 -4.51 -5.81
C ALA A 47 5.59 -4.75 -6.34
N LEU A 48 5.47 -5.32 -7.55
CA LEU A 48 4.19 -5.69 -8.15
C LEU A 48 3.45 -6.73 -7.28
N ILE A 49 4.11 -7.85 -6.95
CA ILE A 49 3.50 -8.91 -6.11
C ILE A 49 3.08 -8.34 -4.76
N THR A 50 3.97 -7.61 -4.11
CA THR A 50 3.72 -7.04 -2.78
C THR A 50 2.55 -6.07 -2.79
N GLY A 51 2.51 -5.15 -3.76
CA GLY A 51 1.40 -4.21 -3.88
C GLY A 51 0.09 -4.89 -4.26
N THR A 52 0.12 -5.95 -5.07
CA THR A 52 -1.09 -6.71 -5.42
C THR A 52 -1.69 -7.45 -4.22
N ILE A 53 -0.86 -7.86 -3.25
CA ILE A 53 -1.31 -8.48 -2.00
C ILE A 53 -1.85 -7.44 -1.02
N ILE A 54 -1.15 -6.32 -0.87
CA ILE A 54 -1.47 -5.32 0.16
C ILE A 54 -2.64 -4.43 -0.24
N LEU A 55 -2.76 -4.05 -1.51
CA LEU A 55 -3.80 -3.12 -1.95
C LEU A 55 -5.23 -3.64 -1.66
N PRO A 56 -5.58 -4.92 -1.93
CA PRO A 56 -6.89 -5.47 -1.58
C PRO A 56 -7.12 -5.55 -0.07
N VAL A 57 -6.09 -5.91 0.71
CA VAL A 57 -6.20 -5.98 2.18
C VAL A 57 -6.51 -4.60 2.76
N LEU A 58 -5.84 -3.56 2.27
CA LEU A 58 -6.11 -2.17 2.66
C LEU A 58 -7.50 -1.73 2.25
N PHE A 59 -7.92 -2.09 1.03
CA PHE A 59 -9.25 -1.76 0.54
C PHE A 59 -10.33 -2.37 1.43
N ILE A 60 -10.24 -3.68 1.69
CA ILE A 60 -11.19 -4.39 2.55
C ILE A 60 -11.17 -3.80 3.97
N ALA A 61 -10.00 -3.60 4.58
CA ALA A 61 -9.89 -2.99 5.90
C ALA A 61 -10.53 -1.59 5.93
N SER A 62 -10.36 -0.80 4.87
CA SER A 62 -10.97 0.53 4.78
C SER A 62 -12.49 0.51 4.66
N LEU A 63 -13.07 -0.52 4.04
CA LEU A 63 -14.53 -0.69 3.97
C LEU A 63 -15.14 -0.93 5.36
N PHE A 64 -14.41 -1.59 6.27
CA PHE A 64 -14.89 -1.89 7.63
C PHE A 64 -14.63 -0.76 8.62
N LEU A 65 -13.55 0.01 8.42
CA LEU A 65 -13.09 1.02 9.39
C LEU A 65 -13.51 2.45 9.05
N ASN A 66 -13.97 2.71 7.82
CA ASN A 66 -14.26 4.06 7.36
C ASN A 66 -15.60 4.12 6.61
N GLU A 67 -16.46 5.06 7.00
CA GLU A 67 -17.73 5.32 6.31
C GLU A 67 -17.52 5.83 4.88
N ASN A 68 -16.38 6.50 4.63
CA ASN A 68 -15.98 6.97 3.31
C ASN A 68 -14.63 6.36 2.93
N PRO A 69 -14.63 5.14 2.37
CA PRO A 69 -13.40 4.45 1.98
C PRO A 69 -12.58 5.29 0.99
N PRO A 70 -11.24 5.23 1.04
CA PRO A 70 -10.38 6.05 0.21
C PRO A 70 -10.25 5.49 -1.22
N TYR A 71 -11.36 5.42 -1.96
CA TYR A 71 -11.43 4.88 -3.32
C TYR A 71 -10.44 5.53 -4.29
N LEU A 72 -10.17 6.82 -4.12
CA LEU A 72 -9.20 7.56 -4.93
C LEU A 72 -7.77 7.06 -4.71
N LEU A 73 -7.36 6.79 -3.46
CA LEU A 73 -6.05 6.21 -3.17
C LEU A 73 -5.92 4.79 -3.74
N PHE A 74 -7.02 4.01 -3.70
CA PHE A 74 -7.05 2.70 -4.32
C PHE A 74 -6.88 2.77 -5.84
N ALA A 75 -7.57 3.70 -6.51
CA ALA A 75 -7.43 3.92 -7.94
C ALA A 75 -5.99 4.31 -8.32
N ILE A 76 -5.37 5.25 -7.59
CA ILE A 76 -3.97 5.63 -7.79
C ILE A 76 -3.04 4.44 -7.61
N GLY A 77 -3.23 3.64 -6.55
CA GLY A 77 -2.45 2.43 -6.29
C GLY A 77 -2.59 1.39 -7.41
N GLY A 78 -3.80 1.21 -7.94
CA GLY A 78 -4.04 0.33 -9.08
C GLY A 78 -3.35 0.80 -10.36
N VAL A 79 -3.41 2.10 -10.68
CA VAL A 79 -2.70 2.69 -11.82
C VAL A 79 -1.19 2.51 -11.68
N PHE A 80 -0.65 2.72 -10.49
CA PHE A 80 0.76 2.48 -10.20
C PHE A 80 1.17 1.02 -10.43
N LEU A 81 0.36 0.06 -9.97
CA LEU A 81 0.60 -1.37 -10.20
C LEU A 81 0.53 -1.74 -11.67
N LEU A 82 -0.41 -1.18 -12.43
CA LEU A 82 -0.47 -1.33 -13.88
C LEU A 82 0.83 -0.81 -14.54
N GLY A 83 1.33 0.36 -14.13
CA GLY A 83 2.60 0.89 -14.61
C GLY A 83 3.79 -0.05 -14.34
N LEU A 84 3.87 -0.60 -13.12
CA LEU A 84 4.88 -1.59 -12.76
C LEU A 84 4.74 -2.88 -13.56
N PHE A 85 3.52 -3.31 -13.87
CA PHE A 85 3.25 -4.50 -14.67
C PHE A 85 3.77 -4.32 -16.10
N TYR A 86 3.45 -3.19 -16.75
CA TYR A 86 3.94 -2.88 -18.09
C TYR A 86 5.47 -2.82 -18.14
N LYS A 87 6.10 -2.19 -17.14
CA LYS A 87 7.57 -2.11 -17.04
C LYS A 87 8.20 -3.49 -16.87
N THR A 88 7.63 -4.33 -16.00
CA THR A 88 8.10 -5.70 -15.77
C THR A 88 7.97 -6.54 -17.03
N ARG A 89 6.83 -6.45 -17.74
CA ARG A 89 6.60 -7.18 -18.99
C ARG A 89 7.57 -6.77 -20.10
N LYS A 90 7.86 -5.47 -20.24
CA LYS A 90 8.83 -4.97 -21.23
C LYS A 90 10.23 -5.53 -20.96
N ASN A 91 10.65 -5.58 -19.70
CA ASN A 91 11.96 -6.11 -19.33
C ASN A 91 12.09 -7.60 -19.66
N LEU A 92 11.08 -8.41 -19.37
CA LEU A 92 11.07 -9.85 -19.69
C LEU A 92 11.14 -10.14 -21.20
N ASN A 93 10.52 -9.29 -22.02
CA ASN A 93 10.56 -9.45 -23.47
C ASN A 93 11.92 -9.08 -24.06
N HIS A 94 12.66 -8.15 -23.45
CA HIS A 94 14.00 -7.78 -23.92
C HIS A 94 15.04 -8.87 -23.62
N THR A 95 14.93 -9.57 -22.49
CA THR A 95 15.87 -10.65 -22.12
C THR A 95 15.71 -11.92 -22.96
N ASN A 96 14.61 -12.09 -23.69
CA ASN A 96 14.35 -13.26 -24.53
C ASN A 96 14.70 -13.03 -26.02
N SER A 97 15.15 -11.82 -26.37
CA SER A 97 15.52 -11.43 -27.74
C SER A 97 17.03 -11.38 -27.97
N ASP A 98 17.84 -11.69 -26.95
CA ASP A 98 19.29 -11.91 -27.00
C ASP A 98 19.58 -13.42 -26.87
#